data_AF-A0A6N7KYU9-F1
#
_entry.id   AF-A0A6N7KYU9-F1
#
_cell.length_a   1.000
_cell.length_b   1.000
_cell.length_c   1.000
_cell.angle_alpha   90.00
_cell.angle_beta   90.00
_cell.angle_gamma   90.00
#
_symmetry.space_group_name_H-M   'P 1'
#
loop_
_entity.id
_entity.type
_entity.pdbx_description
1 polymer ?
#
loop_
_entity_poly.entity_id
_entity_poly.type
_entity_poly.pdbx_seq_one_letter_code
_entity_poly.pdbx_strand_id
1 'polypeptide(L)' 'MGTADKMRNVAEKALGKAKETAGRATGDRTIESEGRGKQIKSDLKQAAEKVKDAGKH' A
#
# COMPACT_ATOMS: atom_id res chain seq x y z
N MET A 1 -29.59 8.87 1.08
CA MET A 1 -28.27 8.55 0.49
C MET A 1 -28.49 8.02 -0.91
N GLY A 2 -28.25 8.87 -1.92
CA GLY A 2 -28.80 8.73 -3.27
C GLY A 2 -28.01 7.77 -4.15
N THR A 3 -28.64 7.32 -5.23
CA THR A 3 -28.03 6.52 -6.30
C THR A 3 -26.76 7.15 -6.89
N ALA A 4 -26.65 8.48 -6.85
CA ALA A 4 -25.44 9.23 -7.21
C ALA A 4 -24.23 8.88 -6.34
N ASP A 5 -24.40 8.70 -5.02
CA ASP A 5 -23.31 8.25 -4.13
C ASP A 5 -22.86 6.83 -4.49
N LYS A 6 -23.81 5.93 -4.77
CA LYS A 6 -23.47 4.55 -5.17
C LYS A 6 -22.73 4.52 -6.51
N MET A 7 -23.18 5.30 -7.50
CA MET A 7 -22.50 5.38 -8.80
C MET A 7 -21.12 6.01 -8.68
N ARG A 8 -20.96 7.06 -7.87
CA ARG A 8 -19.65 7.68 -7.63
C ARG A 8 -18.70 6.71 -6.92
N ASN A 9 -19.18 5.96 -5.94
CA ASN A 9 -18.39 4.95 -5.25
C ASN A 9 -17.99 3.78 -6.16
N VAL A 10 -18.87 3.37 -7.10
CA VAL A 10 -18.54 2.35 -8.11
C VAL A 10 -17.55 2.89 -9.14
N ALA A 11 -17.73 4.14 -9.59
CA ALA A 11 -16.81 4.80 -10.51
C ALA A 11 -15.42 4.95 -9.89
N GLU A 12 -15.30 5.41 -8.65
CA GLU A 12 -14.02 5.52 -7.94
C GLU A 12 -13.36 4.16 -7.73
N LYS A 13 -14.12 3.09 -7.42
CA LYS A 13 -13.59 1.73 -7.35
C LYS A 13 -13.07 1.23 -8.70
N ALA A 14 -13.79 1.50 -9.78
CA ALA A 14 -13.37 1.13 -11.13
C ALA A 14 -12.11 1.89 -11.56
N LEU A 15 -12.05 3.19 -11.27
CA LEU A 15 -10.89 4.05 -11.55
C LEU A 15 -9.67 3.64 -10.71
N GLY A 16 -9.87 3.29 -9.45
CA GLY A 16 -8.83 2.76 -8.57
C GLY A 16 -8.27 1.43 -9.05
N LYS A 17 -9.13 0.47 -9.41
CA LYS A 17 -8.69 -0.79 -10.03
C LYS A 17 -7.98 -0.59 -11.36
N ALA A 18 -8.46 0.34 -12.19
CA ALA A 18 -7.82 0.66 -13.45
C ALA A 18 -6.42 1.25 -13.23
N LYS A 19 -6.25 2.18 -12.28
CA LYS A 19 -4.93 2.72 -11.90
C LYS A 19 -4.01 1.66 -11.32
N GLU A 20 -4.51 0.76 -10.48
CA GLU A 20 -3.73 -0.33 -9.89
C GLU A 20 -3.27 -1.32 -10.98
N THR A 21 -4.18 -1.68 -11.89
CA THR A 21 -3.88 -2.59 -13.00
C THR A 21 -2.92 -1.95 -13.98
N ALA A 22 -3.11 -0.67 -14.31
CA ALA A 22 -2.20 0.10 -15.15
C ALA A 22 -0.83 0.27 -14.47
N GLY A 23 -0.77 0.54 -13.16
CA GLY A 23 0.48 0.62 -12.40
C GLY A 23 1.26 -0.69 -12.39
N ARG A 24 0.55 -1.83 -12.27
CA ARG A 24 1.15 -3.17 -12.39
C ARG A 24 1.60 -3.49 -13.82
N ALA A 25 0.77 -3.16 -14.83
CA ALA A 25 1.02 -3.50 -16.23
C ALA A 25 2.09 -2.61 -16.88
N THR A 26 2.12 -1.32 -16.55
CA THR A 26 3.15 -0.38 -16.99
C THR A 26 4.50 -0.62 -16.29
N GLY A 27 4.53 -1.46 -15.25
CA GLY A 27 5.77 -1.79 -14.53
C GLY A 27 6.40 -0.54 -13.91
N ASP A 28 5.57 0.35 -13.35
CA ASP A 28 6.04 1.59 -12.77
C ASP A 28 6.83 1.25 -11.49
N ARG A 29 8.16 1.14 -11.65
CA ARG A 29 9.13 0.86 -10.57
C ARG A 29 8.96 1.79 -9.38
N THR A 30 8.25 2.90 -9.53
CA THR A 30 7.87 3.82 -8.46
C THR A 30 6.92 3.16 -7.44
N ILE A 31 5.85 2.49 -7.88
CA ILE A 31 4.87 1.85 -6.97
C ILE A 31 5.46 0.57 -6.35
N GLU A 32 6.23 -0.20 -7.12
CA GLU A 32 6.94 -1.37 -6.56
C GLU A 32 8.07 -0.98 -5.61
N SER A 33 8.80 0.13 -5.87
CA SER A 33 9.83 0.64 -4.96
C SER A 33 9.23 1.23 -3.69
N GLU A 34 8.10 1.94 -3.77
CA GLU A 34 7.40 2.42 -2.57
C GLU A 34 6.88 1.24 -1.74
N GLY A 35 6.31 0.22 -2.38
CA GLY A 35 5.84 -1.01 -1.72
C GLY A 35 6.97 -1.77 -1.02
N ARG A 36 8.06 -2.07 -1.74
CA ARG A 36 9.24 -2.74 -1.17
C ARG A 36 9.94 -1.89 -0.12
N GLY A 37 10.09 -0.59 -0.35
CA GLY A 37 10.69 0.34 0.61
C GLY A 37 9.93 0.38 1.93
N LYS A 38 8.59 0.33 1.87
CA LYS A 38 7.73 0.32 3.06
C LYS A 38 7.75 -1.03 3.78
N GLN A 39 7.88 -2.14 3.04
CA GLN A 39 8.10 -3.47 3.61
C GLN A 39 9.44 -3.54 4.36
N ILE A 40 10.53 -3.11 3.71
CA ILE A 40 11.87 -3.09 4.32
C ILE A 40 11.89 -2.22 5.57
N LYS A 41 11.27 -1.03 5.53
CA LYS A 41 11.19 -0.15 6.71
C LYS A 41 10.42 -0.78 7.88
N SER A 42 9.37 -1.56 7.59
CA SER A 42 8.58 -2.24 8.62
C SER A 42 9.34 -3.40 9.22
N ASP A 43 9.98 -4.23 8.39
CA ASP A 43 10.86 -5.31 8.85
C ASP A 43 12.00 -4.77 9.72
N LEU A 44 12.64 -3.67 9.29
CA LEU A 44 13.71 -3.03 10.05
C LEU A 44 13.22 -2.48 11.40
N LYS A 45 12.01 -1.89 11.45
CA LYS A 45 11.39 -1.43 12.69
C LYS A 45 11.08 -2.59 13.63
N GLN A 46 10.47 -3.66 13.12
CA GLN A 46 10.15 -4.82 13.95
C GLN A 46 11.40 -5.52 14.48
N ALA A 47 12.45 -5.62 13.67
CA ALA A 47 13.74 -6.14 14.10
C ALA A 47 14.37 -5.23 15.18
N ALA A 48 14.33 -3.91 15.00
CA ALA A 48 14.83 -2.96 15.99
C ALA A 48 14.04 -3.01 17.30
N GLU A 49 12.71 -3.13 17.25
CA GLU A 49 11.87 -3.30 18.44
C GLU A 49 12.18 -4.62 19.15
N LYS A 50 12.34 -5.74 18.44
CA LYS A 50 12.75 -7.02 19.05
C LYS A 50 14.11 -6.94 19.75
N VAL A 51 15.09 -6.29 19.13
CA VAL A 51 16.43 -6.12 19.73
C VAL A 51 16.35 -5.24 20.99
N LYS A 52 15.55 -4.17 20.94
CA LYS A 52 15.37 -3.26 22.07
C LYS A 52 14.62 -3.91 23.24
N ASP A 53 13.63 -4.76 22.95
CA ASP A 53 12.86 -5.51 23.93
C ASP A 53 13.73 -6.61 24.59
N ALA A 54 14.52 -7.32 23.80
CA ALA A 54 15.46 -8.34 24.30
C ALA A 54 16.59 -7.76 25.18
N GLY A 55 17.04 -6.53 24.91
CA GLY A 55 18.03 -5.83 25.75
C GLY A 55 17.45 -5.12 26.98
N LYS A 56 16.12 -5.10 27.13
CA LYS A 56 15.43 -4.51 28.28
C LYS A 56 15.06 -5.57 29.34
N HIS A 57 15.46 -6.82 29.10
CA HIS A 57 15.39 -7.94 30.04
C HIS A 57 16.75 -8.26 30.66
#